data_AF-A0A812MD04-F1
#
_entry.id   AF-A0A812MD04-F1
#
_cell.length_a   1.000
_cell.length_b   1.000
_cell.length_c   1.000
_cell.angle_alpha   90.00
_cell.angle_beta   90.00
_cell.angle_gamma   90.00
#
_symmetry.space_group_name_H-M   'P 1'
#
loop_
_entity.id
_entity.type
_entity.pdbx_description
1 polymer ?
#
loop_
_entity_poly.entity_id
_entity_poly.type
_entity_poly.pdbx_seq_one_letter_code
_entity_poly.pdbx_strand_id
1 'polypeptide(L)'
;VITWVLFLKKNEDPDWAPKLGGVVLTPMQRWLLLAAITTIVLLLWVGGVIFNAALMYLLFFLVHGLLHDPAARGVPGGEPVPI
;
A
#
# COMPACT_ATOMS: atom_id res chain seq x y z
N VAL A 1 -13.54 -9.44 0.08
CA VAL A 1 -14.26 -10.63 0.60
C VAL A 1 -15.49 -10.96 -0.25
N ILE A 2 -16.43 -10.02 -0.45
CA ILE A 2 -17.64 -10.26 -1.28
C ILE A 2 -17.31 -10.78 -2.68
N THR A 3 -16.32 -10.21 -3.36
CA THR A 3 -15.85 -10.68 -4.67
C THR A 3 -15.44 -12.15 -4.67
N TRP A 4 -14.76 -12.61 -3.62
CA TRP A 4 -14.36 -14.01 -3.47
C TRP A 4 -15.57 -14.92 -3.24
N VAL A 5 -16.55 -14.50 -2.43
CA VAL A 5 -17.79 -15.26 -2.21
C VAL A 5 -18.58 -15.41 -3.51
N LEU A 6 -18.74 -14.33 -4.28
CA LEU A 6 -19.42 -14.36 -5.57
C LEU A 6 -18.67 -15.24 -6.58
N PHE A 7 -17.34 -15.16 -6.61
CA PHE A 7 -16.52 -16.03 -7.45
C PHE A 7 -16.69 -17.49 -7.09
N LEU A 8 -16.60 -17.85 -5.81
CA LEU A 8 -16.76 -19.24 -5.36
C LEU A 8 -18.11 -19.80 -5.81
N LYS A 9 -19.19 -19.07 -5.54
CA LYS A 9 -20.54 -19.46 -5.98
C LYS A 9 -20.63 -19.61 -7.50
N LYS A 10 -20.04 -18.69 -8.26
CA LYS A 10 -20.08 -18.75 -9.73
C LYS A 10 -19.18 -19.84 -10.29
N ASN A 11 -18.10 -20.20 -9.59
CA ASN A 11 -17.12 -21.20 -10.00
C ASN A 11 -17.64 -22.63 -9.87
N GLU A 12 -18.71 -22.85 -9.11
CA GLU A 12 -19.41 -24.14 -9.00
C GLU A 12 -20.43 -24.37 -10.12
N ASP A 13 -20.76 -23.33 -10.91
CA ASP A 13 -21.71 -23.43 -12.02
C ASP A 13 -21.10 -24.26 -13.17
N PRO A 14 -21.65 -25.45 -13.50
CA PRO A 14 -21.10 -26.32 -14.53
C PRO A 14 -21.23 -25.73 -15.94
N ASP A 15 -22.20 -24.85 -16.16
CA ASP A 15 -22.44 -24.19 -17.44
C ASP A 15 -21.60 -22.91 -17.60
N TRP A 16 -20.84 -22.54 -16.57
CA TRP A 16 -20.01 -21.35 -16.62
C TRP A 16 -18.73 -21.60 -17.42
N ALA A 17 -18.70 -21.04 -18.63
CA ALA A 17 -17.57 -21.05 -19.55
C ALA A 17 -17.06 -19.62 -19.84
N PRO A 18 -16.44 -18.93 -18.86
CA PRO A 18 -15.88 -17.60 -19.06
C PRO A 18 -14.79 -17.64 -20.13
N LYS A 19 -14.81 -16.68 -21.04
CA LYS A 19 -13.86 -16.54 -22.13
C LYS A 19 -13.01 -15.29 -21.94
N LEU A 20 -11.71 -15.41 -22.21
CA LEU A 20 -10.78 -14.29 -22.24
C LEU A 20 -10.00 -14.35 -23.56
N GLY A 21 -10.06 -13.30 -24.37
CA GLY A 21 -9.42 -13.30 -25.69
C GLY A 21 -9.91 -14.42 -26.62
N GLY A 22 -11.19 -14.81 -26.51
CA GLY A 22 -11.77 -15.92 -27.28
C GLY A 22 -11.49 -17.32 -26.72
N VAL A 23 -10.59 -17.46 -25.74
CA VAL A 23 -10.23 -18.74 -25.13
C VAL A 23 -11.08 -19.00 -23.89
N VAL A 24 -11.70 -20.19 -23.79
CA VAL A 24 -12.42 -20.63 -22.59
C VAL A 24 -11.41 -20.91 -21.48
N LEU A 25 -11.60 -20.29 -20.32
CA LEU A 25 -10.70 -20.45 -19.19
C LEU A 25 -10.89 -21.79 -18.50
N THR A 26 -9.78 -22.48 -18.26
CA THR A 26 -9.74 -23.68 -17.42
C THR A 26 -10.02 -23.31 -15.95
N PRO A 27 -10.45 -24.26 -15.10
CA PRO A 27 -10.67 -24.00 -13.69
C PRO A 27 -9.45 -23.34 -13.02
N MET A 28 -8.24 -23.87 -13.27
CA MET A 28 -7.01 -23.30 -12.71
C MET A 28 -6.76 -21.85 -13.15
N GLN A 29 -7.01 -21.53 -14.42
CA GLN A 29 -6.85 -20.17 -14.93
C GLN A 29 -7.82 -19.18 -14.27
N ARG A 30 -9.05 -19.59 -13.98
CA ARG A 30 -10.04 -18.75 -13.26
C ARG A 30 -9.55 -18.37 -11.88
N TRP A 31 -9.01 -19.35 -11.13
CA TRP A 31 -8.41 -19.13 -9.81
C TRP A 31 -7.20 -18.21 -9.87
N LEU A 32 -6.28 -18.46 -10.81
CA LEU A 32 -5.09 -17.63 -11.00
C LEU A 32 -5.44 -16.18 -11.37
N LEU A 33 -6.47 -15.96 -12.20
CA LEU A 33 -6.93 -14.61 -12.54
C LEU A 33 -7.44 -13.86 -11.32
N LEU A 34 -8.31 -14.49 -10.51
CA LEU A 34 -8.81 -13.82 -9.32
C LEU A 34 -7.71 -13.58 -8.28
N ALA A 35 -6.77 -14.52 -8.13
CA ALA A 35 -5.60 -14.35 -7.29
C ALA A 35 -4.72 -13.18 -7.78
N ALA A 36 -4.44 -13.11 -9.08
CA ALA A 36 -3.64 -12.03 -9.67
C ALA A 36 -4.29 -10.64 -9.44
N ILE A 37 -5.60 -10.53 -9.67
CA ILE A 37 -6.34 -9.28 -9.40
C ILE A 37 -6.25 -8.92 -7.91
N THR A 38 -6.45 -9.90 -7.01
CA THR A 38 -6.34 -9.68 -5.56
C THR A 38 -4.95 -9.18 -5.18
N THR A 39 -3.89 -9.80 -5.71
CA THR A 39 -2.50 -9.39 -5.47
C THR A 39 -2.24 -7.96 -5.94
N ILE A 40 -2.70 -7.58 -7.13
CA ILE A 40 -2.55 -6.21 -7.64
C ILE A 40 -3.24 -5.21 -6.70
N VAL A 41 -4.48 -5.51 -6.29
CA VAL A 41 -5.22 -4.65 -5.35
C VAL A 41 -4.45 -4.52 -4.03
N LEU A 42 -3.94 -5.61 -3.48
CA LEU A 42 -3.16 -5.59 -2.23
C LEU A 42 -1.86 -4.79 -2.39
N LEU A 43 -1.12 -4.96 -3.49
CA LEU A 43 0.10 -4.21 -3.76
C LEU A 43 -0.17 -2.71 -3.84
N LEU A 44 -1.23 -2.30 -4.53
CA LEU A 44 -1.60 -0.89 -4.64
C LEU A 44 -2.07 -0.32 -3.30
N TRP A 45 -2.88 -1.07 -2.56
CA TRP A 45 -3.50 -0.56 -1.33
C TRP A 45 -2.52 -0.59 -0.15
N VAL A 46 -1.91 -1.74 0.13
CA VAL A 46 -0.91 -1.90 1.19
C VAL A 46 0.34 -1.09 0.85
N GLY A 47 0.81 -1.16 -0.40
CA GLY A 47 1.92 -0.33 -0.86
C GLY A 47 1.62 1.16 -0.73
N GLY A 48 0.40 1.58 -1.07
CA GLY A 48 -0.07 2.96 -0.88
C GLY A 48 -0.04 3.40 0.58
N VAL A 49 -0.49 2.56 1.51
CA VAL A 49 -0.44 2.85 2.96
C VAL A 49 1.01 3.01 3.44
N ILE A 50 1.90 2.08 3.07
CA ILE A 50 3.32 2.13 3.44
C ILE A 50 3.98 3.38 2.87
N PHE A 51 3.77 3.66 1.58
CA PHE A 51 4.33 4.83 0.91
C PHE A 51 3.83 6.13 1.54
N ASN A 52 2.53 6.22 1.83
CA ASN A 52 1.95 7.39 2.48
C ASN A 52 2.54 7.59 3.89
N ALA A 53 2.64 6.52 4.69
CA ALA A 53 3.26 6.60 6.01
C ALA A 53 4.72 7.10 5.92
N ALA A 54 5.51 6.52 5.02
CA ALA A 54 6.90 6.94 4.79
C ALA A 54 6.98 8.41 4.36
N LEU A 55 6.13 8.85 3.44
CA LEU A 55 6.07 10.25 3.00
C LEU A 55 5.73 11.20 4.15
N MET A 56 4.73 10.86 4.98
CA MET A 56 4.38 11.67 6.15
C MET A 56 5.54 11.76 7.15
N TYR A 57 6.23 10.65 7.43
CA TYR A 57 7.43 10.66 8.28
C TYR A 57 8.53 11.58 7.72
N LEU A 58 8.78 11.52 6.41
CA LEU A 58 9.78 12.40 5.77
C LEU A 58 9.38 13.88 5.89
N LEU A 59 8.11 14.21 5.67
CA LEU A 59 7.61 15.58 5.84
C LEU A 59 7.76 16.07 7.28
N PHE A 60 7.36 15.26 8.26
CA PHE A 60 7.52 15.62 9.68
C PHE A 60 8.99 15.77 10.08
N PHE A 61 9.87 14.89 9.59
CA PHE A 61 11.30 14.99 9.84
C PHE A 61 11.88 16.31 9.29
N LEU A 62 11.51 16.68 8.06
CA LEU A 62 11.95 17.94 7.46
C LEU A 62 11.43 19.16 8.24
N VAL A 63 10.13 19.16 8.59
CA VAL A 63 9.53 20.25 9.38
C VAL A 63 10.18 20.33 10.77
N HIS A 64 10.39 19.19 11.44
CA HIS A 64 11.10 19.12 12.71
C HIS A 64 12.50 19.71 12.59
N GLY A 65 13.27 19.31 11.57
CA GLY A 65 14.61 19.84 11.33
C GLY A 65 14.62 21.34 11.07
N LEU A 66 13.65 21.87 10.33
CA LEU A 66 13.54 23.31 10.04
C LEU A 66 13.18 24.13 11.28
N LEU A 67 12.31 23.61 12.15
CA LEU A 67 11.88 24.26 13.38
C LEU A 67 12.82 24.00 14.57
N HIS A 68 13.72 23.04 14.45
CA HIS A 68 14.66 22.70 15.50
C HIS A 68 15.72 23.79 15.61
N ASP A 69 15.65 24.61 16.66
CA ASP A 69 16.73 25.53 17.03
C ASP A 69 17.87 24.75 17.73
N PRO A 70 19.02 24.52 17.06
CA PRO A 70 20.14 23.82 17.68
C PRO A 70 20.83 24.66 18.78
N ALA A 71 20.65 25.98 18.80
CA ALA A 71 21.24 26.89 19.80
C ALA A 71 20.46 26.90 21.12
N ALA A 72 19.19 26.47 21.12
CA ALA A 72 18.39 26.30 22.33
C ALA A 72 18.91 25.18 23.26
N ARG A 73 19.80 24.30 22.77
CA ARG A 73 20.60 23.43 23.64
C ARG A 73 21.71 24.26 24.29
N GLY A 74 21.35 25.02 25.32
CA GLY A 74 22.33 25.69 26.16
C GLY A 74 23.36 24.66 26.66
N VAL A 75 24.63 24.89 26.37
CA VAL A 75 25.71 24.22 27.09
C VAL A 75 25.50 24.57 28.56
N PRO A 76 25.35 23.59 29.49
CA PRO A 76 25.25 23.91 30.91
C PRO A 76 26.48 24.74 31.31
N GLY A 77 26.30 26.05 31.52
CA GLY A 77 27.36 27.00 31.85
C GLY A 77 28.03 27.76 30.70
N GLY A 78 27.54 27.69 29.45
CA GLY A 78 28.10 28.46 28.32
C GLY A 78 27.45 29.83 28.15
N GLU A 79 28.25 30.90 28.17
CA GLU A 79 27.78 32.27 27.87
C GLU A 79 27.22 32.37 26.44
N PRO A 80 26.18 33.20 26.20
CA PRO A 80 25.63 33.40 24.87
C PRO A 80 26.69 33.98 23.93
N VAL A 81 26.95 33.31 22.80
CA VAL A 81 27.82 33.84 21.74
C VAL A 81 27.05 34.95 21.01
N PRO A 82 27.52 36.21 21.03
CA PRO A 82 26.87 37.29 20.32
C PRO A 82 27.08 37.13 18.80
N ILE A 83 26.00 37.37 18.06
CA ILE A 83 26.01 37.62 16.60
C ILE A 83 26.52 39.02 16.29
#